data_AF-A0A159Z5H1-F1
#
_entry.id   AF-A0A159Z5H1-F1
#
_cell.length_a   1.000
_cell.length_b   1.000
_cell.length_c   1.000
_cell.angle_alpha   90.00
_cell.angle_beta   90.00
_cell.angle_gamma   90.00
#
_symmetry.space_group_name_H-M   'P 1'
#
loop_
_entity.id
_entity.type
_entity.pdbx_description
1 polymer ?
#
loop_
_entity_poly.entity_id
_entity_poly.type
_entity_poly.pdbx_seq_one_letter_code
_entity_poly.pdbx_strand_id
1 'polypeptide(L)'
;MEQDLYRNRDFIPDFDAILAETAARSRELAARVEVRADLAYGASPRERMDILLPPNPARGAPLHMFIHGGYWRSGAKADHHLVAAPVLAAGALPPSPPMT
;
A
#
# COMPACT_ATOMS: atom_id res chain seq x y z
N MET A 1 13.60 12.32 30.76
CA MET A 1 13.10 13.01 29.56
C MET A 1 11.65 12.60 29.43
N GLU A 2 10.72 13.54 29.46
CA GLU A 2 9.29 13.25 29.36
C GLU A 2 8.99 12.72 27.94
N GLN A 3 8.25 11.62 27.83
CA GLN A 3 7.94 11.00 26.55
C GLN A 3 6.87 11.84 25.82
N ASP A 4 7.10 12.17 24.56
CA ASP A 4 6.14 12.94 23.74
C ASP A 4 5.03 12.01 23.22
N LEU A 5 3.82 12.14 23.75
CA LEU A 5 2.64 11.33 23.42
C LEU A 5 2.24 11.37 21.93
N TYR A 6 2.70 12.36 21.16
CA TYR A 6 2.43 12.46 19.73
C TYR A 6 3.57 11.93 18.85
N ARG A 7 4.64 11.44 19.48
CA ARG A 7 5.78 10.84 18.82
C ARG A 7 5.71 9.32 18.97
N ASN A 8 4.88 8.68 18.13
CA ASN A 8 4.66 7.22 18.16
C ASN A 8 5.94 6.37 18.24
N ARG A 9 7.03 6.80 17.60
CA ARG A 9 8.32 6.09 17.61
C ARG A 9 8.95 5.96 19.00
N ASP A 10 8.57 6.81 19.96
CA ASP A 10 9.08 6.73 21.34
C ASP A 10 8.39 5.60 22.13
N PHE A 11 7.27 5.07 21.63
CA PHE A 11 6.48 4.00 22.25
C PHE A 11 6.53 2.67 21.49
N ILE A 12 7.19 2.63 20.34
CA ILE A 12 7.29 1.44 19.50
C ILE A 12 8.75 0.99 19.50
N PRO A 13 9.09 -0.11 20.20
CA PRO A 13 10.39 -0.74 20.05
C PRO A 13 10.69 -1.04 18.58
N ASP A 14 11.94 -0.86 18.17
CA ASP A 14 12.42 -1.17 16.81
C ASP A 14 11.68 -0.43 15.67
N PHE A 15 11.06 0.72 15.95
CA PHE A 15 10.29 1.51 15.00
C PHE A 15 10.97 1.68 13.63
N ASP A 16 12.25 2.09 13.63
CA ASP A 16 12.99 2.34 12.38
C ASP A 16 13.25 1.03 11.60
N ALA A 17 13.47 -0.08 12.29
CA ALA A 17 13.64 -1.38 11.67
C ALA A 17 12.33 -1.87 11.03
N ILE A 18 11.20 -1.68 11.72
CA ILE A 18 9.86 -2.01 11.21
C ILE A 18 9.55 -1.23 9.93
N LEU A 19 9.86 0.08 9.91
CA LEU A 19 9.68 0.89 8.71
C LEU A 19 10.59 0.43 7.56
N ALA A 20 11.85 0.11 7.85
CA ALA A 20 12.79 -0.39 6.85
C ALA A 20 12.36 -1.74 6.26
N GLU A 21 11.91 -2.67 7.10
CA GLU A 21 11.36 -3.95 6.67
C GLU A 21 10.11 -3.76 5.81
N THR A 22 9.18 -2.92 6.25
CA THR A 22 7.93 -2.62 5.52
C THR A 22 8.23 -2.06 4.13
N ALA A 23 9.17 -1.13 4.02
CA ALA A 23 9.59 -0.57 2.74
C ALA A 23 10.29 -1.60 1.85
N ALA A 24 11.13 -2.48 2.42
CA ALA A 24 11.78 -3.57 1.67
C ALA A 24 10.76 -4.54 1.10
N ARG A 25 9.83 -5.03 1.91
CA ARG A 25 8.76 -5.94 1.50
C ARG A 25 7.78 -5.30 0.51
N SER A 26 7.56 -3.99 0.61
CA SER A 26 6.80 -3.22 -0.37
C SER A 26 7.48 -3.23 -1.75
N ARG A 27 8.80 -3.00 -1.80
CA ARG A 27 9.58 -3.11 -3.05
C ARG A 27 9.56 -4.53 -3.62
N GLU A 28 9.67 -5.54 -2.76
CA GLU A 28 9.62 -6.94 -3.18
C GLU A 28 8.26 -7.33 -3.78
N LEU A 29 7.15 -6.85 -3.20
CA LEU A 29 5.83 -7.07 -3.76
C LEU A 29 5.69 -6.37 -5.11
N ALA A 30 6.11 -5.11 -5.20
CA ALA A 30 6.04 -4.31 -6.42
C ALA A 30 6.81 -4.95 -7.59
N ALA A 31 7.90 -5.66 -7.30
CA ALA A 31 8.68 -6.39 -8.30
C ALA A 31 8.00 -7.68 -8.81
N ARG A 32 6.93 -8.16 -8.14
CA ARG A 32 6.27 -9.44 -8.42
C ARG A 32 4.86 -9.29 -9.01
N VAL A 33 4.30 -8.08 -9.01
CA VAL A 33 2.93 -7.81 -9.45
C VAL A 33 2.90 -6.72 -10.51
N GLU A 34 1.79 -6.59 -11.24
CA GLU A 34 1.61 -5.45 -12.14
C GLU A 34 1.40 -4.18 -11.29
N VAL A 35 2.28 -3.20 -11.46
CA VAL A 35 2.17 -1.88 -10.84
C VAL A 35 2.02 -0.83 -11.93
N ARG A 36 0.89 -0.13 -11.94
CA ARG A 36 0.70 1.09 -12.71
C ARG A 36 1.08 2.26 -11.83
N ALA A 37 2.34 2.68 -11.93
CA ALA A 37 2.91 3.68 -11.06
C ALA A 37 2.64 5.12 -11.54
N ASP A 38 2.69 6.05 -10.59
CA ASP A 38 2.73 7.51 -10.82
C ASP A 38 1.58 8.06 -11.67
N LEU A 39 0.38 7.48 -11.51
CA LEU A 39 -0.83 7.99 -12.15
C LEU A 39 -1.24 9.32 -11.51
N ALA A 40 -1.32 10.37 -12.32
CA ALA A 40 -1.73 11.69 -11.87
C ALA A 40 -3.22 11.75 -11.56
N TYR A 41 -3.56 12.31 -10.39
CA TYR A 41 -4.94 12.68 -10.04
C TYR A 41 -5.11 14.17 -9.74
N GLY A 42 -4.00 14.91 -9.80
CA GLY A 42 -3.96 16.36 -9.58
C GLY A 42 -2.72 16.99 -10.20
N ALA A 43 -2.63 18.31 -10.07
CA ALA A 43 -1.62 19.13 -10.72
C ALA A 43 -0.25 19.07 -10.02
N SER A 44 -0.21 18.80 -8.71
CA SER A 44 1.02 18.74 -7.93
C SER A 44 1.85 17.50 -8.27
N PRO A 45 3.20 17.59 -8.20
CA PRO A 45 4.07 16.42 -8.33
C PRO A 45 3.77 15.28 -7.33
N ARG A 46 3.17 15.60 -6.18
CA ARG A 46 2.78 14.61 -5.16
C ARG A 46 1.37 14.06 -5.32
N GLU A 47 0.56 14.63 -6.21
CA GLU A 47 -0.78 14.13 -6.51
C GLU A 47 -0.69 12.99 -7.53
N ARG A 48 -0.11 11.89 -7.05
CA ARG A 48 0.20 10.68 -7.81
C ARG A 48 -0.24 9.44 -7.02
N MET A 49 -0.79 8.45 -7.70
CA MET A 49 -1.15 7.16 -7.10
C MET A 49 -0.52 6.00 -7.86
N ASP A 50 -0.38 4.88 -7.16
CA ASP A 50 -0.01 3.60 -7.77
C ASP A 50 -1.20 2.67 -7.70
N ILE A 51 -1.44 1.92 -8.77
CA ILE A 51 -2.44 0.85 -8.81
C ILE A 51 -1.71 -0.47 -8.95
N LEU A 52 -1.86 -1.34 -7.94
CA LEU A 52 -1.34 -2.71 -7.96
C LEU A 52 -2.46 -3.65 -8.39
N LEU A 53 -2.19 -4.51 -9.36
CA LEU A 53 -3.19 -5.38 -9.98
C LEU A 53 -2.86 -6.87 -9.78
N PRO A 54 -3.88 -7.71 -9.53
CA PRO A 54 -3.70 -9.16 -9.60
C PRO A 54 -3.50 -9.58 -11.06
N PRO A 55 -2.96 -10.80 -11.34
CA PRO A 55 -2.65 -11.24 -12.70
C PRO A 55 -3.85 -11.23 -13.68
N ASN A 56 -5.07 -11.45 -13.18
CA ASN A 56 -6.30 -11.47 -13.98
C ASN A 56 -7.41 -10.67 -13.27
N PRO A 57 -7.42 -9.32 -13.37
CA PRO A 57 -8.40 -8.51 -12.66
C PRO A 57 -9.80 -8.72 -13.25
N ALA A 58 -10.77 -9.09 -12.41
CA ALA A 58 -12.16 -9.27 -12.83
C ALA A 58 -12.81 -7.90 -13.14
N ARG A 59 -13.65 -7.88 -14.18
CA ARG A 59 -14.47 -6.69 -14.47
C ARG A 59 -15.44 -6.46 -13.31
N GLY A 60 -15.47 -5.23 -12.78
CA GLY A 60 -16.34 -4.87 -11.65
C GLY A 60 -15.82 -5.30 -10.27
N ALA A 61 -14.57 -5.76 -10.19
CA ALA A 61 -13.95 -6.03 -8.89
C ALA A 61 -13.90 -4.76 -8.00
N PRO A 62 -14.10 -4.90 -6.69
CA PRO A 62 -14.00 -3.78 -5.76
C PRO A 62 -12.59 -3.19 -5.74
N LEU A 63 -12.51 -1.86 -5.63
CA LEU A 63 -11.25 -1.15 -5.48
C LEU A 63 -10.97 -0.93 -3.98
N HIS A 64 -9.80 -1.38 -3.52
CA HIS A 64 -9.30 -1.04 -2.18
C HIS A 64 -8.34 0.15 -2.28
N MET A 65 -8.62 1.22 -1.55
CA MET A 65 -7.79 2.42 -1.51
C MET A 65 -7.07 2.50 -0.17
N PHE A 66 -5.75 2.69 -0.21
CA PHE A 66 -4.92 2.91 0.97
C PHE A 66 -4.30 4.31 0.92
N ILE A 67 -4.32 5.02 2.05
CA ILE A 67 -3.75 6.35 2.22
C ILE A 67 -2.71 6.26 3.33
N HIS A 68 -1.46 6.57 3.02
CA HIS A 68 -0.37 6.44 3.99
C HIS A 68 -0.43 7.51 5.09
N GLY A 69 0.13 7.18 6.26
CA GLY A 69 0.28 8.10 7.38
C GLY A 69 1.52 9.00 7.28
N GLY A 70 2.14 9.31 8.43
CA GLY A 70 3.34 10.15 8.49
C GLY A 70 3.07 11.61 8.85
N TYR A 71 1.99 11.85 9.61
CA TYR A 71 1.60 13.16 10.16
C TYR A 71 1.53 14.29 9.13
N TRP A 72 1.13 13.98 7.88
CA TRP A 72 1.10 14.94 6.76
C TRP A 72 2.43 15.64 6.45
N ARG A 73 3.54 15.13 7.00
CA ARG A 73 4.88 15.75 6.92
C ARG A 73 5.90 14.85 6.25
N SER A 74 5.61 13.55 6.16
CA SER A 74 6.55 12.55 5.67
C SER A 74 5.83 11.33 5.08
N GLY A 75 6.60 10.49 4.38
CA GLY A 75 6.12 9.25 3.79
C GLY A 75 5.97 9.31 2.27
N ALA A 76 6.06 8.13 1.66
CA ALA A 76 5.85 7.92 0.23
C ALA A 76 4.95 6.69 -0.01
N LYS A 77 4.17 6.73 -1.10
CA LYS A 77 3.28 5.63 -1.52
C LYS A 77 4.02 4.30 -1.70
N ALA A 78 5.24 4.34 -2.24
CA ALA A 78 6.03 3.16 -2.56
C ALA A 78 6.49 2.37 -1.32
N ASP A 79 6.61 3.02 -0.16
CA ASP A 79 7.05 2.37 1.07
C ASP A 79 5.95 1.49 1.70
N HIS A 80 4.73 1.52 1.14
CA HIS A 80 3.54 0.90 1.73
C HIS A 80 2.83 -0.07 0.78
N HIS A 81 3.41 -0.42 -0.36
CA HIS A 81 2.80 -1.36 -1.31
C HIS A 81 2.47 -2.72 -0.66
N LEU A 82 3.22 -3.15 0.36
CA LEU A 82 2.96 -4.38 1.12
C LEU A 82 1.52 -4.52 1.62
N VAL A 83 0.84 -3.39 1.93
CA VAL A 83 -0.55 -3.38 2.38
C VAL A 83 -1.51 -4.02 1.34
N ALA A 84 -1.14 -3.99 0.06
CA ALA A 84 -1.92 -4.60 -1.00
C ALA A 84 -1.84 -6.15 -1.01
N ALA A 85 -0.83 -6.76 -0.39
CA ALA A 85 -0.60 -8.21 -0.45
C ALA A 85 -1.83 -9.06 -0.11
N PRO A 86 -2.53 -8.87 1.04
CA PRO A 86 -3.71 -9.67 1.36
C PRO A 86 -4.88 -9.40 0.40
N VAL A 87 -5.02 -8.17 -0.10
CA VAL A 87 -6.09 -7.79 -1.05
C VAL A 87 -5.88 -8.46 -2.41
N LEU A 88 -4.64 -8.49 -2.87
CA LEU A 88 -4.24 -9.19 -4.09
C LEU A 88 -4.41 -10.71 -3.95
N ALA A 89 -4.08 -11.27 -2.79
CA ALA A 89 -4.21 -12.70 -2.49
C ALA A 89 -5.66 -13.16 -2.33
N ALA A 90 -6.51 -12.35 -1.70
CA ALA A 90 -7.96 -12.58 -1.63
C ALA A 90 -8.63 -12.47 -3.00
N GLY A 91 -7.89 -11.93 -3.98
CA GLY A 91 -8.25 -11.91 -5.39
C GLY A 91 -9.61 -11.30 -5.61
N ALA A 92 -9.79 -10.00 -5.39
CA ALA A 92 -10.98 -9.30 -5.87
C ALA A 92 -11.23 -9.64 -7.36
N LEU A 93 -12.10 -10.56 -7.80
CA LEU A 93 -12.94 -11.62 -7.20
C LEU A 93 -12.64 -12.99 -7.90
N PRO A 94 -12.78 -14.17 -7.25
CA PRO A 94 -12.95 -15.41 -8.00
C PRO A 94 -14.28 -15.37 -8.79
N PRO A 95 -14.38 -15.99 -9.99
CA PRO A 95 -15.65 -16.05 -10.71
C PRO A 95 -16.69 -16.79 -9.86
N SER A 96 -17.92 -16.28 -9.83
CA SER A 96 -19.08 -17.02 -9.33
C SER A 96 -19.13 -18.40 -10.01
N PRO A 97 -19.42 -19.50 -9.30
CA PRO A 97 -19.61 -20.78 -9.96
C PRO A 97 -20.79 -20.67 -10.95
N PRO A 98 -20.74 -21.36 -12.10
CA PRO A 98 -21.85 -21.34 -13.05
C PRO A 98 -23.11 -21.86 -12.35
N MET A 99 -24.22 -21.13 -12.50
CA MET A 99 -25.53 -21.67 -12.16
C MET A 99 -25.85 -22.77 -13.17
N THR A 100 -25.75 -24.02 -12.74
CA THR A 100 -26.47 -25.14 -13.35
C THR A 100 -27.87 -25.22 -12.76
#